data_AF-A0A7G5MPD3-F1
#
_entry.id   AF-A0A7G5MPD3-F1
#
_cell.length_a   1.000
_cell.length_b   1.000
_cell.length_c   1.000
_cell.angle_alpha   90.00
_cell.angle_beta   90.00
_cell.angle_gamma   90.00
#
_symmetry.space_group_name_H-M   'P 1'
#
loop_
_entity.id
_entity.type
_entity.pdbx_description
1 polymer ?
#
loop_
_entity_poly.entity_id
_entity_poly.type
_entity_poly.pdbx_seq_one_letter_code
_entity_poly.pdbx_strand_id
1 'polypeptide(L)'
;MDLSKYLSSGDEPAVEEQQPRMSKEEYAALKKQEREEVWAEIDAKAQDVFKDGDSLKGFLDFMAQCKPQKTPNLLLLYSQNPEIRQVMTFEKVKEEGYSLRTGVHGYRFLVTQDYEKDGVIMQGTNIGKAYDISQIRMKPPVPPEPKDMETLMGALLTNPDVAVRIADNLPEGVQAQYIPRQRTIYVRNGMNEVTTFHAINRELACAAMDAHDGSYARQKVSPKAFCAAYVVAQKYGVDTSGFRFDKVCEMQGNGDKDPKDLRAFIGDIRNAAYGISNHLNRNLGEQEQEFVADEFSVSDGKAKSGKGKKQPEKQPER
;
A
#
# COMPACT_ATOMS: atom_id res chain seq x y z
N MET A 1 38.99 -36.85 24.08
CA MET A 1 37.77 -36.22 24.63
C MET A 1 36.60 -36.77 23.86
N ASP A 2 35.59 -37.25 24.57
CA ASP A 2 34.39 -37.85 23.99
C ASP A 2 33.32 -36.76 23.78
N LEU A 3 32.98 -36.50 22.51
CA LEU A 3 32.07 -35.45 22.07
C LEU A 3 30.59 -35.86 22.13
N SER A 4 30.29 -37.10 22.55
CA SER A 4 28.92 -37.62 22.71
C SER A 4 28.09 -36.87 23.77
N LYS A 5 28.73 -36.10 24.67
CA LYS A 5 28.05 -35.27 25.68
C LYS A 5 27.47 -33.95 25.15
N TYR A 6 27.78 -33.57 23.90
CA TYR A 6 27.21 -32.38 23.24
C TYR A 6 26.10 -32.71 22.22
N LEU A 7 25.73 -33.99 22.08
CA LEU A 7 24.83 -34.46 21.02
C LEU A 7 23.58 -35.22 21.52
N SER A 8 23.15 -35.04 22.76
CA SER A 8 21.86 -35.62 23.19
C SER A 8 20.95 -34.61 23.88
N SER A 9 19.67 -34.74 23.51
CA SER A 9 18.47 -34.05 24.01
C SER A 9 18.13 -32.68 23.40
N GLY A 10 18.02 -32.65 22.07
CA GLY A 10 16.93 -31.90 21.43
C GLY A 10 15.59 -32.59 21.70
N ASP A 11 15.13 -32.60 22.95
CA ASP A 11 13.71 -32.67 23.25
C ASP A 11 13.19 -31.24 23.16
N GLU A 12 13.05 -30.75 21.92
CA GLU A 12 12.00 -29.76 21.68
C GLU A 12 10.69 -30.48 22.01
N PRO A 13 9.83 -29.98 22.91
CA PRO A 13 8.44 -30.30 22.76
C PRO A 13 8.08 -29.77 21.39
N ALA A 14 7.86 -30.68 20.43
CA ALA A 14 6.99 -30.39 19.32
C ALA A 14 5.78 -29.72 19.96
N VAL A 15 5.63 -28.41 19.73
CA VAL A 15 4.32 -27.80 19.85
C VAL A 15 3.58 -28.41 18.67
N GLU A 16 3.13 -29.66 18.86
CA GLU A 16 1.87 -30.08 18.32
C GLU A 16 0.93 -28.96 18.72
N GLU A 17 0.65 -28.05 17.78
CA GLU A 17 -0.67 -27.46 17.72
C GLU A 17 -1.58 -28.68 17.83
N GLN A 18 -2.10 -28.91 19.03
CA GLN A 18 -3.14 -29.88 19.28
C GLN A 18 -4.29 -29.41 18.40
N GLN A 19 -4.26 -29.85 17.15
CA GLN A 19 -5.39 -29.73 16.24
C GLN A 19 -6.51 -30.41 17.03
N PRO A 20 -7.54 -29.66 17.44
CA PRO A 20 -8.64 -30.29 18.12
C PRO A 20 -9.16 -31.37 17.17
N ARG A 21 -9.54 -32.53 17.74
CA ARG A 21 -10.20 -33.65 17.03
C ARG A 21 -11.58 -33.21 16.51
N MET A 22 -11.63 -32.14 15.75
CA MET A 22 -12.81 -31.65 15.07
C MET A 22 -12.89 -32.38 13.73
N SER A 23 -14.09 -32.76 13.35
CA SER A 23 -14.35 -33.26 12.02
C SER A 23 -13.94 -32.22 10.96
N LYS A 24 -13.64 -32.68 9.75
CA LYS A 24 -13.32 -31.80 8.61
C LYS A 24 -14.41 -30.75 8.36
N GLU A 25 -15.67 -31.09 8.65
CA GLU A 25 -16.83 -30.21 8.53
C GLU A 25 -16.85 -29.14 9.62
N GLU A 26 -16.59 -29.50 10.88
CA GLU A 26 -16.49 -28.54 11.99
C GLU A 26 -15.33 -27.56 11.80
N TYR A 27 -14.17 -28.03 11.30
CA TYR A 27 -13.04 -27.15 10.99
C TYR A 27 -13.37 -26.18 9.86
N ALA A 28 -14.03 -26.65 8.80
CA ALA A 28 -14.47 -25.80 7.70
C ALA A 28 -15.51 -24.76 8.15
N ALA A 29 -16.45 -25.16 9.02
CA ALA A 29 -17.44 -24.25 9.60
C ALA A 29 -16.77 -23.18 10.47
N LEU A 30 -15.83 -23.56 11.35
CA LEU A 30 -15.08 -22.63 12.18
C LEU A 30 -14.30 -21.61 11.35
N LYS A 31 -13.59 -22.06 10.30
CA LYS A 31 -12.83 -21.16 9.41
C LYS A 31 -13.73 -20.24 8.59
N LYS A 32 -14.91 -20.71 8.21
CA LYS A 32 -15.93 -19.87 7.56
C LYS A 32 -16.45 -18.80 8.52
N GLN A 33 -16.77 -19.18 9.76
CA GLN A 33 -17.22 -18.24 10.78
C GLN A 33 -16.16 -17.19 11.10
N GLU A 34 -14.90 -17.59 11.32
CA GLU A 34 -13.79 -16.69 11.60
C GLU A 34 -13.63 -15.64 10.48
N ARG A 35 -13.83 -16.06 9.22
CA ARG A 35 -13.83 -15.19 8.05
C ARG A 35 -15.00 -14.21 8.05
N GLU A 36 -16.21 -14.67 8.31
CA GLU A 36 -17.39 -13.82 8.39
C GLU A 36 -17.26 -12.77 9.49
N GLU A 37 -16.72 -13.15 10.65
CA GLU A 37 -16.47 -12.24 11.77
C GLU A 37 -15.42 -11.17 11.42
N VAL A 38 -14.29 -11.54 10.78
CA VAL A 38 -13.30 -10.55 10.31
C VAL A 38 -13.91 -9.59 9.30
N TRP A 39 -14.73 -10.08 8.37
CA TRP A 39 -15.36 -9.20 7.39
C TRP A 39 -16.41 -8.29 8.01
N ALA A 40 -17.17 -8.78 9.00
CA ALA A 40 -18.10 -7.95 9.76
C ALA A 40 -17.37 -6.84 10.54
N GLU A 41 -16.22 -7.15 11.15
CA GLU A 41 -15.37 -6.17 11.83
C GLU A 41 -14.86 -5.10 10.86
N ILE A 42 -14.40 -5.51 9.69
CA ILE A 42 -13.93 -4.61 8.62
C ILE A 42 -15.07 -3.73 8.11
N ASP A 43 -16.26 -4.29 7.92
CA ASP A 43 -17.44 -3.57 7.44
C ASP A 43 -17.91 -2.55 8.48
N ALA A 44 -18.00 -2.93 9.75
CA ALA A 44 -18.32 -2.02 10.85
C ALA A 44 -17.27 -0.89 10.95
N LYS A 45 -15.98 -1.21 10.81
CA LYS A 45 -14.93 -0.20 10.84
C LYS A 45 -15.01 0.75 9.65
N ALA A 46 -15.39 0.27 8.46
CA ALA A 46 -15.59 1.13 7.30
C ALA A 46 -16.73 2.15 7.55
N GLN A 47 -17.81 1.75 8.22
CA GLN A 47 -18.89 2.67 8.61
C GLN A 47 -18.43 3.67 9.67
N ASP A 48 -17.77 3.19 10.73
CA ASP A 48 -17.21 4.03 11.80
C ASP A 48 -16.30 5.15 11.29
N VAL A 49 -15.48 4.85 10.27
CA VAL A 49 -14.56 5.84 9.66
C VAL A 49 -15.31 7.03 9.08
N PHE A 50 -16.54 6.85 8.57
CA PHE A 50 -17.31 7.93 7.96
C PHE A 50 -18.38 8.54 8.88
N LYS A 51 -18.43 8.15 10.17
CA LYS A 51 -19.48 8.62 11.08
C LYS A 51 -19.45 10.14 11.33
N ASP A 52 -18.25 10.71 11.38
CA ASP A 52 -18.01 12.15 11.58
C ASP A 52 -16.64 12.57 11.04
N GLY A 53 -16.37 13.88 11.00
CA GLY A 53 -15.15 14.43 10.45
C GLY A 53 -13.89 14.02 11.20
N ASP A 54 -13.95 13.91 12.54
CA ASP A 54 -12.82 13.53 13.38
C ASP A 54 -12.44 12.06 13.18
N SER A 55 -13.42 11.19 13.00
CA SER A 55 -13.24 9.76 12.75
C SER A 55 -12.60 9.50 11.40
N LEU A 56 -13.05 10.22 10.36
CA LEU A 56 -12.42 10.16 9.05
C LEU A 56 -10.99 10.67 9.12
N LYS A 57 -10.77 11.82 9.78
CA LYS A 57 -9.43 12.38 9.97
C LYS A 57 -8.49 11.39 10.65
N GLY A 58 -8.92 10.78 11.76
CA GLY A 58 -8.10 9.81 12.51
C GLY A 58 -7.69 8.60 11.67
N PHE A 59 -8.59 8.10 10.82
CA PHE A 59 -8.26 7.01 9.89
C PHE A 59 -7.29 7.46 8.78
N LEU A 60 -7.47 8.66 8.23
CA LEU A 60 -6.56 9.19 7.21
C LEU A 60 -5.17 9.48 7.79
N ASP A 61 -5.08 9.93 9.04
CA ASP A 61 -3.82 10.09 9.79
C ASP A 61 -3.10 8.76 9.95
N PHE A 62 -3.83 7.72 10.39
CA PHE A 62 -3.30 6.36 10.45
C PHE A 62 -2.78 5.89 9.09
N MET A 63 -3.57 6.08 8.05
CA MET A 63 -3.23 5.65 6.68
C MET A 63 -2.02 6.39 6.11
N ALA A 64 -1.81 7.66 6.46
CA ALA A 64 -0.63 8.43 6.05
C ALA A 64 0.67 7.92 6.69
N GLN A 65 0.58 7.36 7.90
CA GLN A 65 1.72 6.95 8.71
C GLN A 65 1.99 5.44 8.66
N CYS A 66 0.98 4.64 8.32
CA CYS A 66 1.12 3.20 8.15
C CYS A 66 1.77 2.86 6.81
N LYS A 67 2.74 1.94 6.79
CA LYS A 67 3.30 1.42 5.54
C LYS A 67 2.18 0.86 4.65
N PRO A 68 2.23 1.06 3.32
CA PRO A 68 1.14 0.72 2.42
C PRO A 68 0.52 -0.66 2.64
N GLN A 69 -0.79 -0.68 2.94
CA GLN A 69 -1.59 -1.90 3.09
C GLN A 69 -2.81 -1.91 2.18
N LYS A 70 -3.36 -3.11 1.90
CA LYS A 70 -4.68 -3.26 1.26
C LYS A 70 -5.78 -2.69 2.18
N THR A 71 -6.87 -2.18 1.61
CA THR A 71 -7.96 -1.52 2.34
C THR A 71 -8.53 -2.35 3.49
N PRO A 72 -8.84 -3.65 3.29
CA PRO A 72 -9.27 -4.52 4.40
C PRO A 72 -8.26 -4.55 5.56
N ASN A 73 -6.96 -4.61 5.26
CA ASN A 73 -5.92 -4.62 6.29
C ASN A 73 -5.72 -3.25 6.93
N LEU A 74 -5.88 -2.13 6.22
CA LEU A 74 -5.88 -0.80 6.85
C LEU A 74 -6.99 -0.70 7.90
N LEU A 75 -8.21 -1.09 7.53
CA LEU A 75 -9.36 -1.06 8.45
C LEU A 75 -9.16 -1.99 9.65
N LEU A 76 -8.69 -3.22 9.39
CA LEU A 76 -8.47 -4.22 10.43
C LEU A 76 -7.31 -3.84 11.37
N LEU A 77 -6.24 -3.23 10.87
CA LEU A 77 -5.15 -2.76 11.73
C LEU A 77 -5.59 -1.54 12.55
N TYR A 78 -6.28 -0.59 11.92
CA TYR A 78 -6.80 0.59 12.61
C TYR A 78 -7.82 0.24 13.69
N SER A 79 -8.67 -0.79 13.48
CA SER A 79 -9.62 -1.26 14.50
C SER A 79 -8.92 -1.83 15.73
N GLN A 80 -7.74 -2.42 15.55
CA GLN A 80 -6.99 -3.07 16.62
C GLN A 80 -6.03 -2.13 17.34
N ASN A 81 -5.30 -1.27 16.62
CA ASN A 81 -4.39 -0.30 17.20
C ASN A 81 -4.04 0.83 16.19
N PRO A 82 -4.45 2.09 16.45
CA PRO A 82 -4.16 3.23 15.58
C PRO A 82 -2.68 3.68 15.59
N GLU A 83 -1.85 3.14 16.49
CA GLU A 83 -0.41 3.44 16.54
C GLU A 83 0.44 2.54 15.63
N ILE A 84 -0.17 1.57 14.93
CA ILE A 84 0.56 0.67 14.03
C ILE A 84 1.19 1.46 12.87
N ARG A 85 2.49 1.25 12.63
CA ARG A 85 3.26 1.95 11.59
C ARG A 85 3.72 1.02 10.48
N GLN A 86 4.13 -0.19 10.83
CA GLN A 86 4.59 -1.16 9.84
C GLN A 86 4.42 -2.55 10.40
N VAL A 87 3.74 -3.41 9.66
CA VAL A 87 3.52 -4.80 10.09
C VAL A 87 4.29 -5.80 9.24
N MET A 88 4.68 -6.92 9.86
CA MET A 88 5.26 -8.08 9.19
C MET A 88 4.56 -9.35 9.68
N THR A 89 4.32 -10.31 8.79
CA THR A 89 3.81 -11.63 9.21
C THR A 89 4.89 -12.39 9.98
N PHE A 90 4.50 -13.42 10.73
CA PHE A 90 5.47 -14.22 11.49
C PHE A 90 6.51 -14.90 10.57
N GLU A 91 6.07 -15.37 9.41
CA GLU A 91 6.92 -15.97 8.39
C GLU A 91 7.98 -14.97 7.92
N LYS A 92 7.57 -13.72 7.63
CA LYS A 92 8.50 -12.67 7.21
C LYS A 92 9.46 -12.26 8.33
N VAL A 93 9.00 -12.21 9.58
CA VAL A 93 9.87 -11.96 10.75
C VAL A 93 10.98 -13.02 10.83
N LYS A 94 10.66 -14.29 10.62
CA LYS A 94 11.63 -15.39 10.60
C LYS A 94 12.58 -15.32 9.40
N GLU A 95 12.04 -15.08 8.21
CA GLU A 95 12.80 -14.96 6.95
C GLU A 95 13.87 -13.87 7.03
N GLU A 96 13.54 -12.74 7.65
CA GLU A 96 14.44 -11.61 7.87
C GLU A 96 15.40 -11.81 9.07
N GLY A 97 15.36 -12.96 9.74
CA GLY A 97 16.22 -13.27 10.88
C GLY A 97 15.91 -12.50 12.16
N TYR A 98 14.72 -11.91 12.26
CA TYR A 98 14.28 -11.21 13.47
C TYR A 98 13.56 -12.15 14.45
N SER A 99 13.35 -11.66 15.67
CA SER A 99 12.56 -12.35 16.70
C SER A 99 11.53 -11.42 17.32
N LEU A 100 10.44 -11.98 17.83
CA LEU A 100 9.43 -11.21 18.54
C LEU A 100 9.91 -10.84 19.95
N ARG A 101 9.44 -9.70 20.46
CA ARG A 101 9.58 -9.36 21.88
C ARG A 101 8.73 -10.32 22.73
N THR A 102 9.14 -10.52 23.98
CA THR A 102 8.44 -11.45 24.89
C THR A 102 7.04 -10.91 25.22
N GLY A 103 6.02 -11.77 25.15
CA GLY A 103 4.65 -11.44 25.56
C GLY A 103 3.83 -10.62 24.55
N VAL A 104 4.33 -10.39 23.33
CA VAL A 104 3.57 -9.65 22.32
C VAL A 104 2.48 -10.51 21.68
N HIS A 105 1.36 -9.86 21.32
CA HIS A 105 0.26 -10.50 20.61
C HIS A 105 0.17 -9.94 19.19
N GLY A 106 0.09 -10.83 18.20
CA GLY A 106 -0.07 -10.43 16.80
C GLY A 106 -1.49 -9.94 16.51
N TYR A 107 -1.58 -8.96 15.62
CA TYR A 107 -2.83 -8.40 15.11
C TYR A 107 -3.43 -9.32 14.05
N ARG A 108 -4.75 -9.47 14.04
CA ARG A 108 -5.49 -10.11 12.95
C ARG A 108 -5.14 -9.42 11.63
N PHE A 109 -4.78 -10.20 10.63
CA PHE A 109 -4.32 -9.69 9.34
C PHE A 109 -4.74 -10.62 8.22
N LEU A 110 -5.23 -10.06 7.11
CA LEU A 110 -5.57 -10.84 5.93
C LEU A 110 -4.30 -11.11 5.11
N VAL A 111 -3.92 -12.38 5.04
CA VAL A 111 -2.78 -12.88 4.26
C VAL A 111 -3.28 -13.39 2.92
N THR A 112 -2.64 -12.96 1.84
CA THR A 112 -2.90 -13.51 0.50
C THR A 112 -2.13 -14.82 0.38
N GLN A 113 -2.81 -15.89 0.00
CA GLN A 113 -2.22 -17.21 -0.15
C GLN A 113 -2.62 -17.79 -1.50
N ASP A 114 -1.63 -18.16 -2.30
CA ASP A 114 -1.86 -18.89 -3.54
C ASP A 114 -2.16 -20.35 -3.22
N TYR A 115 -3.18 -20.92 -3.87
CA TYR A 115 -3.55 -22.33 -3.76
C TYR A 115 -3.94 -22.88 -5.12
N GLU A 116 -3.62 -24.15 -5.39
CA GLU A 116 -3.99 -24.79 -6.64
C GLU A 116 -5.42 -25.34 -6.55
N LYS A 117 -6.24 -25.04 -7.56
CA LYS A 117 -7.55 -25.65 -7.76
C LYS A 117 -7.71 -26.03 -9.22
N ASP A 118 -7.94 -27.32 -9.48
CA ASP A 118 -8.15 -27.87 -10.82
C ASP A 118 -7.00 -27.54 -11.81
N GLY A 119 -5.74 -27.57 -11.34
CA GLY A 119 -4.55 -27.23 -12.15
C GLY A 119 -4.31 -25.73 -12.35
N VAL A 120 -5.12 -24.86 -11.73
CA VAL A 120 -5.01 -23.40 -11.81
C VAL A 120 -4.61 -22.84 -10.44
N ILE A 121 -3.55 -22.03 -10.40
CA ILE A 121 -3.19 -21.27 -9.20
C ILE A 121 -4.23 -20.17 -8.99
N MET A 122 -4.93 -20.24 -7.86
CA MET A 122 -5.94 -19.30 -7.42
C MET A 122 -5.43 -18.53 -6.20
N GLN A 123 -5.84 -17.28 -6.06
CA GLN A 123 -5.53 -16.47 -4.88
C GLN A 123 -6.64 -16.56 -3.83
N GLY A 124 -6.28 -17.08 -2.67
CA GLY A 124 -7.12 -17.14 -1.47
C GLY A 124 -6.74 -16.05 -0.47
N THR A 125 -7.67 -15.76 0.43
CA THR A 125 -7.40 -14.93 1.62
C THR A 125 -7.55 -15.81 2.85
N ASN A 126 -6.50 -15.86 3.67
CA ASN A 126 -6.50 -16.49 4.98
C ASN A 126 -6.35 -15.43 6.08
N ILE A 127 -6.80 -15.75 7.28
CA ILE A 127 -6.62 -14.90 8.45
C ILE A 127 -5.37 -15.39 9.17
N GLY A 128 -4.36 -14.55 9.17
CA GLY A 128 -3.11 -14.76 9.88
C GLY A 128 -2.89 -13.70 10.95
N LYS A 129 -1.65 -13.67 11.46
CA LYS A 129 -1.18 -12.65 12.38
C LYS A 129 -0.09 -11.81 11.74
N ALA A 130 -0.15 -10.51 11.98
CA ALA A 130 0.94 -9.60 11.68
C ALA A 130 1.36 -8.85 12.94
N TYR A 131 2.64 -8.49 13.00
CA TYR A 131 3.27 -7.88 14.16
C TYR A 131 3.80 -6.52 13.73
N ASP A 132 3.48 -5.48 14.49
CA ASP A 132 4.07 -4.16 14.26
C ASP A 132 5.59 -4.21 14.55
N ILE A 133 6.37 -3.40 13.84
CA ILE A 133 7.83 -3.29 14.05
C ILE A 133 8.21 -2.99 15.50
N SER A 134 7.35 -2.31 16.28
CA SER A 134 7.56 -2.09 17.71
C SER A 134 7.56 -3.39 18.53
N GLN A 135 6.87 -4.43 18.05
CA GLN A 135 6.78 -5.76 18.67
C GLN A 135 7.95 -6.68 18.30
N ILE A 136 8.82 -6.24 17.39
CA ILE A 136 9.91 -7.03 16.81
C ILE A 136 11.26 -6.54 17.38
N ARG A 137 12.15 -7.48 17.67
CA ARG A 137 13.54 -7.20 18.10
C ARG A 137 14.38 -6.86 16.88
N MET A 138 14.18 -5.65 16.37
CA MET A 138 14.93 -5.07 15.26
C MET A 138 15.36 -3.64 15.58
N LYS A 139 16.32 -3.12 14.81
CA LYS A 139 16.63 -1.69 14.84
C LYS A 139 15.40 -0.95 14.27
N PRO A 140 14.82 0.03 14.99
CA PRO A 140 13.72 0.82 14.45
C PRO A 140 14.16 1.51 13.15
N PRO A 141 13.27 1.61 12.15
CA PRO A 141 13.54 2.42 10.97
C PRO A 141 13.79 3.86 11.40
N VAL A 142 14.77 4.50 10.75
CA VAL A 142 15.05 5.91 10.98
C VAL A 142 13.88 6.71 10.38
N PRO A 143 13.23 7.61 11.14
CA PRO A 143 12.21 8.49 10.58
C PRO A 143 12.80 9.31 9.44
N PRO A 144 12.08 9.48 8.31
CA PRO A 144 12.57 10.30 7.21
C PRO A 144 12.76 11.74 7.68
N GLU A 145 13.83 12.38 7.20
CA GLU A 145 14.04 13.80 7.44
C GLU A 145 12.94 14.64 6.78
N PRO A 146 12.34 15.61 7.49
CA PRO A 146 11.38 16.53 6.89
C PRO A 146 11.98 17.22 5.67
N LYS A 147 11.19 17.30 4.59
CA LYS A 147 11.57 17.99 3.35
C LYS A 147 10.89 19.35 3.33
N ASP A 148 11.59 20.37 2.83
CA ASP A 148 11.00 21.68 2.61
C ASP A 148 10.02 21.67 1.43
N MET A 149 9.21 22.72 1.32
CA MET A 149 8.18 22.84 0.29
C MET A 149 8.78 22.92 -1.12
N GLU A 150 9.94 23.54 -1.29
CA GLU A 150 10.63 23.64 -2.58
C GLU A 150 11.01 22.24 -3.10
N THR A 151 11.61 21.41 -2.24
CA THR A 151 11.98 20.03 -2.54
C THR A 151 10.76 19.18 -2.85
N LEU A 152 9.69 19.29 -2.04
CA LEU A 152 8.45 18.53 -2.26
C LEU A 152 7.76 18.94 -3.56
N MET A 153 7.70 20.23 -3.87
CA MET A 153 7.13 20.74 -5.11
C MET A 153 7.96 20.32 -6.33
N GLY A 154 9.29 20.38 -6.23
CA GLY A 154 10.20 19.89 -7.27
C GLY A 154 9.99 18.41 -7.56
N ALA A 155 9.91 17.57 -6.52
CA ALA A 155 9.65 16.15 -6.66
C ALA A 155 8.25 15.86 -7.24
N LEU A 156 7.22 16.60 -6.82
CA LEU A 156 5.85 16.43 -7.31
C LEU A 156 5.75 16.73 -8.82
N LEU A 157 6.43 17.78 -9.27
CA LEU A 157 6.35 18.29 -10.65
C LEU A 157 7.38 17.67 -11.60
N THR A 158 8.29 16.83 -11.11
CA THR A 158 9.26 16.12 -11.95
C THR A 158 8.57 14.93 -12.62
N ASN A 159 8.49 14.92 -13.95
CA ASN A 159 7.93 13.83 -14.76
C ASN A 159 6.55 13.30 -14.28
N PRO A 160 5.53 14.16 -14.05
CA PRO A 160 4.23 13.70 -13.61
C PRO A 160 3.52 12.91 -14.73
N ASP A 161 2.76 11.89 -14.34
CA ASP A 161 1.96 11.09 -15.28
C ASP A 161 0.91 11.93 -16.05
N VAL A 162 0.54 13.07 -15.48
CA VAL A 162 -0.46 14.01 -16.03
C VAL A 162 0.16 15.39 -16.09
N ALA A 163 0.05 16.05 -17.25
CA ALA A 163 0.65 17.36 -17.46
C ALA A 163 0.07 18.40 -16.49
N VAL A 164 0.94 19.20 -15.86
CA VAL A 164 0.56 20.33 -15.00
C VAL A 164 0.91 21.63 -15.70
N ARG A 165 -0.06 22.54 -15.82
CA ARG A 165 0.11 23.83 -16.50
C ARG A 165 -0.42 24.98 -15.64
N ILE A 166 0.26 26.11 -15.70
CA ILE A 166 -0.23 27.35 -15.10
C ILE A 166 -1.37 27.91 -15.96
N ALA A 167 -2.42 28.40 -15.32
CA ALA A 167 -3.53 29.09 -15.96
C ALA A 167 -3.86 30.39 -15.22
N ASP A 168 -3.81 31.51 -15.94
CA ASP A 168 -4.05 32.84 -15.37
C ASP A 168 -5.55 33.14 -15.18
N ASN A 169 -6.42 32.49 -15.96
CA ASN A 169 -7.85 32.81 -16.06
C ASN A 169 -8.78 31.68 -15.57
N LEU A 170 -8.42 30.99 -14.48
CA LEU A 170 -9.33 30.02 -13.86
C LEU A 170 -10.54 30.73 -13.21
N PRO A 171 -11.75 30.13 -13.23
CA PRO A 171 -12.93 30.71 -12.58
C PRO A 171 -12.68 31.06 -11.12
N GLU A 172 -13.35 32.10 -10.61
CA GLU A 172 -13.20 32.54 -9.22
C GLU A 172 -13.41 31.37 -8.23
N GLY A 173 -12.55 31.29 -7.21
CA GLY A 173 -12.57 30.20 -6.22
C GLY A 173 -11.92 28.88 -6.69
N VAL A 174 -11.54 28.73 -7.96
CA VAL A 174 -10.84 27.53 -8.45
C VAL A 174 -9.33 27.69 -8.28
N GLN A 175 -8.72 26.86 -7.43
CA GLN A 175 -7.26 26.81 -7.21
C GLN A 175 -6.53 26.00 -8.28
N ALA A 176 -7.07 24.82 -8.62
CA ALA A 176 -6.60 23.97 -9.71
C ALA A 176 -7.75 23.08 -10.19
N GLN A 177 -7.64 22.59 -11.43
CA GLN A 177 -8.61 21.64 -11.99
C GLN A 177 -7.99 20.69 -13.02
N TYR A 178 -8.22 19.39 -12.85
CA TYR A 178 -8.01 18.37 -13.89
C TYR A 178 -9.08 18.46 -14.98
N ILE A 179 -8.65 18.47 -16.24
CA ILE A 179 -9.51 18.49 -17.44
C ILE A 179 -9.36 17.16 -18.19
N PRO A 180 -10.31 16.21 -18.06
CA PRO A 180 -10.20 14.86 -18.63
C PRO A 180 -9.92 14.82 -20.12
N ARG A 181 -10.63 15.65 -20.90
CA ARG A 181 -10.47 15.72 -22.36
C ARG A 181 -9.05 16.09 -22.79
N GLN A 182 -8.34 16.85 -21.98
CA GLN A 182 -7.00 17.36 -22.27
C GLN A 182 -5.92 16.61 -21.49
N ARG A 183 -6.30 15.73 -20.56
CA ARG A 183 -5.40 15.03 -19.62
C ARG A 183 -4.38 15.98 -19.00
N THR A 184 -4.86 17.12 -18.55
CA THR A 184 -4.03 18.22 -18.06
C THR A 184 -4.66 18.82 -16.81
N ILE A 185 -3.82 19.10 -15.82
CA ILE A 185 -4.16 19.86 -14.62
C ILE A 185 -3.78 21.31 -14.87
N TYR A 186 -4.75 22.20 -14.72
CA TYR A 186 -4.52 23.64 -14.75
C TYR A 186 -4.48 24.18 -13.33
N VAL A 187 -3.45 24.95 -12.99
CA VAL A 187 -3.20 25.47 -11.64
C VAL A 187 -3.17 27.00 -11.69
N ARG A 188 -3.83 27.64 -10.73
CA ARG A 188 -3.84 29.10 -10.59
C ARG A 188 -2.44 29.60 -10.22
N ASN A 189 -1.97 30.64 -10.90
CA ASN A 189 -0.69 31.27 -10.58
C ASN A 189 -0.74 32.07 -9.25
N GLY A 190 0.40 32.20 -8.57
CA GLY A 190 0.57 33.09 -7.41
C GLY A 190 -0.05 32.62 -6.08
N MET A 191 -0.46 31.35 -5.97
CA MET A 191 -0.85 30.77 -4.68
C MET A 191 0.39 30.48 -3.82
N ASN A 192 0.23 30.45 -2.50
CA ASN A 192 1.32 29.99 -1.62
C ASN A 192 1.63 28.50 -1.85
N GLU A 193 2.84 28.07 -1.50
CA GLU A 193 3.35 26.74 -1.83
C GLU A 193 2.51 25.61 -1.21
N VAL A 194 2.10 25.75 0.06
CA VAL A 194 1.25 24.76 0.75
C VAL A 194 -0.09 24.60 0.03
N THR A 195 -0.74 25.71 -0.33
CA THR A 195 -2.01 25.70 -1.07
C THR A 195 -1.84 25.10 -2.45
N THR A 196 -0.73 25.43 -3.12
CA THR A 196 -0.39 24.90 -4.44
C THR A 196 -0.16 23.38 -4.39
N PHE A 197 0.58 22.90 -3.39
CA PHE A 197 0.81 21.48 -3.14
C PHE A 197 -0.50 20.73 -2.92
N HIS A 198 -1.38 21.22 -2.06
CA HIS A 198 -2.69 20.60 -1.82
C HIS A 198 -3.56 20.58 -3.08
N ALA A 199 -3.61 21.69 -3.81
CA ALA A 199 -4.41 21.81 -5.02
C ALA A 199 -3.93 20.83 -6.11
N ILE A 200 -2.62 20.72 -6.34
CA ILE A 200 -2.06 19.80 -7.33
C ILE A 200 -2.30 18.35 -6.91
N ASN A 201 -2.01 17.97 -5.66
CA ASN A 201 -2.25 16.60 -5.19
C ASN A 201 -3.72 16.19 -5.31
N ARG A 202 -4.65 17.11 -5.02
CA ARG A 202 -6.08 16.85 -5.23
C ARG A 202 -6.41 16.58 -6.70
N GLU A 203 -5.88 17.38 -7.62
CA GLU A 203 -6.19 17.19 -9.04
C GLU A 203 -5.43 16.02 -9.67
N LEU A 204 -4.24 15.65 -9.15
CA LEU A 204 -3.55 14.39 -9.48
C LEU A 204 -4.39 13.20 -9.03
N ALA A 205 -4.98 13.25 -7.83
CA ALA A 205 -5.88 12.21 -7.35
C ALA A 205 -7.15 12.14 -8.20
N CYS A 206 -7.69 13.27 -8.66
CA CYS A 206 -8.78 13.29 -9.64
C CYS A 206 -8.39 12.57 -10.94
N ALA A 207 -7.20 12.86 -11.47
CA ALA A 207 -6.73 12.27 -12.71
C ALA A 207 -6.45 10.76 -12.58
N ALA A 208 -5.94 10.32 -11.42
CA ALA A 208 -5.73 8.90 -11.13
C ALA A 208 -7.04 8.08 -11.08
N MET A 209 -8.20 8.73 -10.88
CA MET A 209 -9.52 8.11 -10.87
C MET A 209 -10.29 8.28 -12.19
N ASP A 210 -9.67 8.86 -13.22
CA ASP A 210 -10.24 8.93 -14.57
C ASP A 210 -9.88 7.68 -15.36
N ALA A 211 -10.86 6.79 -15.55
CA ALA A 211 -10.69 5.57 -16.34
C ALA A 211 -10.53 5.82 -17.86
N HIS A 212 -10.68 7.07 -18.31
CA HIS A 212 -10.59 7.50 -19.71
C HIS A 212 -11.60 6.84 -20.66
N ASP A 213 -12.71 6.32 -20.12
CA ASP A 213 -13.83 5.72 -20.85
C ASP A 213 -15.04 6.68 -20.98
N GLY A 214 -14.89 7.92 -20.50
CA GLY A 214 -15.96 8.93 -20.48
C GLY A 214 -16.84 8.90 -19.23
N SER A 215 -16.61 8.00 -18.28
CA SER A 215 -17.39 7.89 -17.04
C SER A 215 -17.02 8.89 -15.94
N TYR A 216 -15.91 9.64 -16.11
CA TYR A 216 -15.41 10.56 -15.11
C TYR A 216 -16.44 11.65 -14.75
N ALA A 217 -16.74 11.75 -13.46
CA ALA A 217 -17.60 12.79 -12.91
C ALA A 217 -16.93 13.44 -11.70
N ARG A 218 -16.52 14.71 -11.85
CA ARG A 218 -15.78 15.45 -10.82
C ARG A 218 -16.47 15.42 -9.46
N GLN A 219 -17.79 15.58 -9.40
CA GLN A 219 -18.54 15.56 -8.13
C GLN A 219 -18.44 14.23 -7.39
N LYS A 220 -18.33 13.09 -8.11
CA LYS A 220 -18.17 11.76 -7.51
C LYS A 220 -16.75 11.52 -7.01
N VAL A 221 -15.76 12.12 -7.68
CA VAL A 221 -14.33 11.93 -7.43
C VAL A 221 -13.78 12.91 -6.38
N SER A 222 -14.28 14.15 -6.35
CA SER A 222 -13.73 15.24 -5.53
C SER A 222 -13.61 14.91 -4.04
N PRO A 223 -14.59 14.24 -3.38
CA PRO A 223 -14.45 13.88 -1.97
C PRO A 223 -13.28 12.91 -1.73
N LYS A 224 -13.10 11.92 -2.61
CA LYS A 224 -12.02 10.93 -2.52
C LYS A 224 -10.66 11.59 -2.78
N ALA A 225 -10.59 12.43 -3.81
CA ALA A 225 -9.40 13.18 -4.16
C ALA A 225 -8.98 14.16 -3.05
N PHE A 226 -9.93 14.78 -2.36
CA PHE A 226 -9.68 15.64 -1.21
C PHE A 226 -9.05 14.85 -0.05
N CYS A 227 -9.58 13.67 0.28
CA CYS A 227 -8.98 12.80 1.29
C CYS A 227 -7.60 12.28 0.87
N ALA A 228 -7.39 11.94 -0.41
CA ALA A 228 -6.09 11.49 -0.90
C ALA A 228 -5.02 12.59 -0.79
N ALA A 229 -5.37 13.84 -1.13
CA ALA A 229 -4.49 14.99 -0.95
C ALA A 229 -4.11 15.20 0.52
N TYR A 230 -5.06 15.02 1.44
CA TYR A 230 -4.77 15.06 2.88
C TYR A 230 -3.78 13.99 3.30
N VAL A 231 -3.98 12.73 2.89
CA VAL A 231 -3.09 11.61 3.26
C VAL A 231 -1.66 11.89 2.79
N VAL A 232 -1.51 12.40 1.56
CA VAL A 232 -0.18 12.77 1.02
C VAL A 232 0.42 13.92 1.83
N ALA A 233 -0.31 15.02 2.04
CA ALA A 233 0.16 16.14 2.84
C ALA A 233 0.60 15.73 4.25
N GLN A 234 -0.22 14.92 4.93
CA GLN A 234 0.06 14.41 6.26
C GLN A 234 1.31 13.53 6.29
N LYS A 235 1.52 12.70 5.26
CA LYS A 235 2.70 11.82 5.15
C LYS A 235 4.00 12.62 5.03
N TYR A 236 3.99 13.73 4.30
CA TYR A 236 5.18 14.57 4.09
C TYR A 236 5.29 15.75 5.07
N GLY A 237 4.43 15.81 6.09
CA GLY A 237 4.49 16.86 7.12
C GLY A 237 4.08 18.25 6.64
N VAL A 238 3.30 18.34 5.56
CA VAL A 238 2.75 19.61 5.05
C VAL A 238 1.53 19.99 5.88
N ASP A 239 1.36 21.28 6.20
CA ASP A 239 0.24 21.76 7.02
C ASP A 239 -1.13 21.33 6.47
N THR A 240 -1.90 20.63 7.30
CA THR A 240 -3.24 20.11 6.97
C THR A 240 -4.37 20.84 7.72
N SER A 241 -4.07 21.94 8.41
CA SER A 241 -5.02 22.70 9.23
C SER A 241 -6.26 23.21 8.47
N GLY A 242 -6.18 23.34 7.15
CA GLY A 242 -7.28 23.77 6.27
C GLY A 242 -8.28 22.69 5.87
N PHE A 243 -8.00 21.40 6.15
CA PHE A 243 -8.88 20.31 5.74
C PHE A 243 -10.09 20.16 6.66
N ARG A 244 -11.28 19.96 6.09
CA ARG A 244 -12.54 19.73 6.81
C ARG A 244 -13.27 18.55 6.18
N PHE A 245 -13.67 17.60 7.00
CA PHE A 245 -14.15 16.29 6.55
C PHE A 245 -15.65 16.09 6.71
N ASP A 246 -16.34 16.97 7.43
CA ASP A 246 -17.78 16.87 7.71
C ASP A 246 -18.58 16.69 6.42
N LYS A 247 -18.24 17.47 5.39
CA LYS A 247 -18.93 17.38 4.10
C LYS A 247 -18.69 16.04 3.39
N VAL A 248 -17.50 15.45 3.55
CA VAL A 248 -17.21 14.13 2.98
C VAL A 248 -18.05 13.07 3.69
N CYS A 249 -18.14 13.12 5.02
CA CYS A 249 -18.94 12.22 5.84
C CYS A 249 -20.44 12.36 5.53
N GLU A 250 -20.96 13.59 5.46
CA GLU A 250 -22.35 13.85 5.05
C GLU A 250 -22.67 13.22 3.69
N MET A 251 -21.78 13.39 2.71
CA MET A 251 -21.94 12.79 1.37
C MET A 251 -21.86 11.25 1.41
N GLN A 252 -21.21 10.67 2.42
CA GLN A 252 -21.16 9.23 2.67
C GLN A 252 -22.23 8.76 3.66
N GLY A 253 -23.26 9.57 3.90
CA GLY A 253 -24.38 9.21 4.77
C GLY A 253 -23.96 9.03 6.23
N ASN A 254 -22.89 9.70 6.66
CA ASN A 254 -22.33 9.57 8.01
C ASN A 254 -22.11 8.11 8.45
N GLY A 255 -21.65 7.26 7.53
CA GLY A 255 -21.42 5.84 7.78
C GLY A 255 -22.62 4.91 7.49
N ASP A 256 -23.82 5.44 7.25
CA ASP A 256 -25.04 4.63 7.05
C ASP A 256 -25.14 3.95 5.66
N LYS A 257 -24.16 4.15 4.78
CA LYS A 257 -24.10 3.49 3.48
C LYS A 257 -23.68 2.02 3.58
N ASP A 258 -23.87 1.29 2.48
CA ASP A 258 -23.36 -0.08 2.34
C ASP A 258 -21.85 -0.12 2.63
N PRO A 259 -21.39 -0.98 3.57
CA PRO A 259 -19.98 -1.08 3.92
C PRO A 259 -19.05 -1.37 2.73
N LYS A 260 -19.53 -2.09 1.69
CA LYS A 260 -18.74 -2.35 0.47
C LYS A 260 -18.50 -1.07 -0.32
N ASP A 261 -19.49 -0.18 -0.40
CA ASP A 261 -19.35 1.11 -1.07
C ASP A 261 -18.37 2.01 -0.31
N LEU A 262 -18.43 2.00 1.03
CA LEU A 262 -17.47 2.74 1.88
C LEU A 262 -16.05 2.17 1.76
N ARG A 263 -15.90 0.85 1.71
CA ARG A 263 -14.61 0.21 1.43
C ARG A 263 -14.07 0.54 0.06
N ALA A 264 -14.92 0.57 -0.97
CA ALA A 264 -14.52 0.98 -2.31
C ALA A 264 -14.05 2.45 -2.32
N PHE A 265 -14.77 3.34 -1.61
CA PHE A 265 -14.38 4.73 -1.43
C PHE A 265 -12.99 4.87 -0.78
N ILE A 266 -12.72 4.12 0.30
CA ILE A 266 -11.38 4.07 0.92
C ILE A 266 -10.33 3.48 -0.04
N GLY A 267 -10.70 2.46 -0.81
CA GLY A 267 -9.85 1.86 -1.85
C GLY A 267 -9.35 2.87 -2.88
N ASP A 268 -10.24 3.76 -3.34
CA ASP A 268 -9.88 4.81 -4.28
C ASP A 268 -8.96 5.85 -3.66
N ILE A 269 -9.23 6.28 -2.41
CA ILE A 269 -8.33 7.17 -1.65
C ILE A 269 -6.94 6.56 -1.57
N ARG A 270 -6.87 5.27 -1.20
CA ARG A 270 -5.63 4.51 -1.06
C ARG A 270 -4.84 4.43 -2.34
N ASN A 271 -5.48 4.04 -3.44
CA ASN A 271 -4.78 3.91 -4.71
C ASN A 271 -4.21 5.25 -5.17
N ALA A 272 -4.99 6.33 -5.07
CA ALA A 272 -4.53 7.66 -5.45
C ALA A 272 -3.39 8.16 -4.54
N ALA A 273 -3.57 8.10 -3.21
CA ALA A 273 -2.57 8.59 -2.26
C ALA A 273 -1.25 7.82 -2.35
N TYR A 274 -1.30 6.49 -2.51
CA TYR A 274 -0.10 5.68 -2.66
C TYR A 274 0.58 5.89 -4.01
N GLY A 275 -0.18 6.01 -5.11
CA GLY A 275 0.38 6.33 -6.42
C GLY A 275 1.15 7.65 -6.40
N ILE A 276 0.55 8.70 -5.85
CA ILE A 276 1.19 10.01 -5.69
C ILE A 276 2.41 9.93 -4.77
N SER A 277 2.30 9.23 -3.64
CA SER A 277 3.42 9.06 -2.71
C SER A 277 4.60 8.30 -3.34
N ASN A 278 4.32 7.29 -4.17
CA ASN A 278 5.36 6.54 -4.87
C ASN A 278 6.08 7.45 -5.89
N HIS A 279 5.32 8.27 -6.62
CA HIS A 279 5.88 9.28 -7.52
C HIS A 279 6.79 10.28 -6.80
N LEU A 280 6.32 10.81 -5.66
CA LEU A 280 7.13 11.68 -4.81
C LEU A 280 8.40 10.99 -4.32
N ASN A 281 8.28 9.80 -3.75
CA ASN A 281 9.42 9.05 -3.21
C ASN A 281 10.49 8.76 -4.27
N ARG A 282 10.06 8.34 -5.47
CA ARG A 282 10.95 8.12 -6.62
C ARG A 282 11.73 9.38 -6.97
N ASN A 283 11.07 10.53 -7.00
CA ASN A 283 11.69 11.81 -7.35
C ASN A 283 12.47 12.46 -6.20
N LEU A 284 12.22 12.04 -4.95
CA LEU A 284 13.03 12.41 -3.78
C LEU A 284 14.30 11.56 -3.64
N GLY A 285 14.50 10.56 -4.51
CA GLY A 285 15.63 9.65 -4.44
C GLY A 285 15.55 8.70 -3.24
N GLU A 286 14.37 8.51 -2.66
CA GLU A 286 14.16 7.41 -1.71
C GLU A 286 14.33 6.10 -2.47
N GLN A 287 15.19 5.20 -1.98
CA GLN A 287 15.55 3.96 -2.66
C GLN A 287 14.29 3.17 -3.07
N GLU A 288 13.96 3.19 -4.36
CA GLU A 288 13.31 2.05 -5.01
C GLU A 288 14.23 0.84 -4.80
N GLN A 289 13.62 -0.32 -4.54
CA GLN A 289 14.26 -1.62 -4.34
C GLN A 289 15.60 -1.73 -5.10
N GLU A 290 16.70 -2.03 -4.39
CA GLU A 290 17.98 -2.31 -5.05
C GLU A 290 17.73 -3.33 -6.17
N PHE A 291 18.28 -3.08 -7.37
CA PHE A 291 18.20 -4.03 -8.47
C PHE A 291 18.83 -5.36 -8.02
N VAL A 292 17.99 -6.31 -7.63
CA VAL A 292 18.40 -7.71 -7.46
C VAL A 292 18.40 -8.31 -8.86
N ALA A 293 19.54 -8.85 -9.28
CA ALA A 293 19.59 -9.65 -10.50
C ALA A 293 18.66 -10.85 -10.34
N ASP A 294 17.58 -10.88 -11.11
CA ASP A 294 16.64 -11.99 -11.10
C ASP A 294 17.15 -13.14 -11.99
N GLU A 295 16.94 -14.39 -11.57
CA GLU A 295 17.29 -15.59 -12.36
C GLU A 295 16.47 -15.70 -13.66
N PHE A 296 15.45 -14.84 -13.84
CA PHE A 296 14.64 -14.72 -15.06
C PHE A 296 15.22 -13.76 -16.12
N SER A 297 16.53 -13.48 -16.11
CA SER A 297 17.16 -12.72 -17.20
C SER A 297 16.94 -13.41 -18.55
N VAL A 298 16.26 -12.76 -19.48
CA VAL A 298 16.09 -13.26 -20.85
C VAL A 298 17.45 -13.24 -21.52
N SER A 299 18.07 -14.40 -21.67
CA SER A 299 19.32 -14.52 -22.42
C SER A 299 19.05 -14.15 -23.88
N ASP A 300 19.79 -13.19 -24.43
CA ASP A 300 19.85 -12.99 -25.88
C ASP A 300 20.31 -14.29 -26.52
N GLY A 301 19.38 -14.94 -27.21
CA GLY A 301 19.56 -16.25 -27.81
C GLY A 301 20.73 -16.26 -28.80
N LYS A 302 21.92 -16.61 -28.33
CA LYS A 302 22.94 -17.24 -29.17
C LYS A 302 22.89 -18.73 -28.93
N ALA A 303 22.21 -19.40 -29.85
CA ALA A 303 22.26 -20.84 -30.04
C ALA A 303 23.71 -21.34 -29.95
N LYS A 304 23.98 -22.22 -28.98
CA LYS A 304 25.21 -23.00 -28.95
C LYS A 304 25.16 -23.99 -30.13
N SER A 305 25.88 -23.68 -31.20
CA SER A 305 26.25 -24.66 -32.22
C SER A 305 27.31 -25.60 -31.65
N GLY A 306 26.89 -26.81 -31.28
CA GLY A 306 27.79 -27.90 -30.96
C GLY A 306 28.22 -28.65 -32.22
N LYS A 307 29.53 -28.67 -32.51
CA LYS A 307 30.37 -29.87 -32.77
C LYS A 307 31.65 -29.45 -33.48
N GLY A 308 32.77 -29.82 -32.88
CA GLY A 308 34.09 -29.47 -33.38
C GLY A 308 34.54 -30.27 -34.60
N LYS A 309 35.63 -29.78 -35.19
CA LYS A 309 36.79 -30.57 -35.60
C LYS A 309 37.93 -29.59 -35.92
N LYS A 310 39.06 -29.76 -35.22
CA LYS A 310 40.36 -29.24 -35.66
C LYS A 310 40.78 -29.99 -36.92
N GLN A 311 41.22 -29.27 -37.96
CA GLN A 311 42.34 -29.69 -38.81
C GLN A 311 42.96 -28.47 -39.53
N PRO A 312 44.25 -28.55 -39.90
CA PRO A 312 45.16 -27.41 -40.02
C PRO A 312 45.15 -26.74 -41.40
N GLU A 313 45.53 -25.47 -41.42
CA GLU A 313 45.84 -24.72 -42.64
C GLU A 313 46.95 -25.43 -43.43
N LYS A 314 46.67 -25.72 -44.70
CA LYS A 314 47.69 -25.83 -45.75
C LYS A 314 47.55 -24.59 -46.64
N GLN A 315 48.67 -23.87 -46.78
CA GLN A 315 48.87 -22.85 -47.81
C GLN A 315 48.92 -23.46 -49.23
N PRO A 316 48.73 -22.64 -50.27
CA PRO A 316 48.23 -23.06 -51.56
C PRO A 316 49.35 -23.34 -52.57
N GLU A 317 49.07 -24.20 -53.57
CA GLU A 317 49.72 -24.09 -54.87
C GLU A 317 48.73 -24.42 -56.00
N ARG A 318 48.55 -23.39 -56.85
CA ARG A 318 48.12 -23.35 -58.26
C ARG A 318 46.67 -23.64 -58.62
#